data_AF-A0A7X2MR33-F1
#
_entry.id   AF-A0A7X2MR33-F1
#
_cell.length_a   1.000
_cell.length_b   1.000
_cell.length_c   1.000
_cell.angle_alpha   90.00
_cell.angle_beta   90.00
_cell.angle_gamma   90.00
#
_symmetry.space_group_name_H-M   'P 1'
#
loop_
_entity.id
_entity.type
_entity.pdbx_description
1 polymer ?
#
loop_
_entity_poly.entity_id
_entity_poly.type
_entity_poly.pdbx_seq_one_letter_code
_entity_poly.pdbx_strand_id
1 'polypeptide(L)' 'GDAGQVVKTAEGFLAVRWDFPQGTLSLALNVGNSTQPIPDLPGETLFAWPQAASELIPNAIVVRLAKREAE' A
#
# COMPACT_ATOMS: atom_id res chain seq x y z
N GLY A 1 -18.69 1.82 8.29
CA GLY A 1 -17.33 2.22 8.65
C GLY A 1 -16.53 0.97 8.89
N ASP A 2 -15.28 1.03 9.34
CA ASP A 2 -14.52 -0.10 9.90
C ASP A 2 -13.83 -1.08 8.93
N ALA A 3 -13.81 -0.80 7.62
CA ALA A 3 -13.03 -1.61 6.68
C ALA A 3 -11.52 -1.31 6.70
N GLY A 4 -11.11 -0.19 7.28
CA GLY A 4 -9.73 0.31 7.21
C GLY A 4 -8.86 -0.10 8.39
N GLN A 5 -7.64 -0.54 8.11
CA GLN A 5 -6.64 -0.98 9.09
C GLN A 5 -5.29 -0.32 8.81
N VAL A 6 -4.58 0.05 9.88
CA VAL A 6 -3.17 0.46 9.80
C VAL A 6 -2.30 -0.79 9.78
N VAL A 7 -1.50 -0.92 8.72
CA VAL A 7 -0.55 -2.04 8.57
C VAL A 7 0.78 -1.70 9.23
N LYS A 8 1.31 -0.50 8.96
CA LYS A 8 2.57 -0.01 9.54
C LYS A 8 2.63 1.51 9.47
N THR A 9 3.20 2.13 10.48
CA THR A 9 3.52 3.55 10.51
C THR A 9 4.94 3.76 11.01
N ALA A 10 5.54 4.86 10.55
CA ALA A 10 6.75 5.45 11.10
C ALA A 10 6.72 6.95 10.77
N GLU A 11 7.70 7.71 11.24
CA GLU A 11 7.81 9.11 10.88
C GLU A 11 7.92 9.27 9.35
N GLY A 12 7.00 10.04 8.76
CA GLY A 12 6.93 10.24 7.31
C GLY A 12 6.48 9.01 6.51
N PHE A 13 6.00 7.94 7.14
CA PHE A 13 5.59 6.71 6.46
C PHE A 13 4.24 6.18 6.95
N LEU A 14 3.39 5.80 6.01
CA LEU A 14 2.07 5.20 6.27
C LEU A 14 1.83 4.02 5.35
N ALA A 15 1.39 2.90 5.90
CA ALA A 15 0.81 1.80 5.16
C ALA A 15 -0.54 1.40 5.76
N VAL A 16 -1.56 1.31 4.92
CA VAL A 16 -2.95 1.04 5.28
C VAL A 16 -3.58 0.07 4.32
N ARG A 17 -4.62 -0.61 4.80
CA ARG A 17 -5.39 -1.59 4.04
C ARG A 17 -6.86 -1.38 4.29
N TRP A 18 -7.68 -1.63 3.27
CA TRP A 18 -9.12 -1.73 3.38
C TRP A 18 -9.59 -3.09 2.88
N ASP A 19 -10.33 -3.80 3.72
CA ASP A 19 -10.97 -5.05 3.34
C ASP A 19 -12.42 -4.79 2.93
N PHE A 20 -12.66 -4.78 1.62
CA PHE A 20 -13.99 -4.66 1.04
C PHE A 20 -14.54 -6.04 0.68
N PRO A 21 -15.87 -6.19 0.53
CA PRO A 21 -16.47 -7.46 0.11
C PRO A 21 -15.90 -8.03 -1.20
N GLN A 22 -15.50 -7.15 -2.13
CA GLN A 22 -15.00 -7.50 -3.46
C GLN A 22 -13.47 -7.62 -3.55
N GLY A 23 -12.76 -7.41 -2.43
CA GLY A 23 -11.31 -7.50 -2.41
C GLY A 23 -10.67 -6.52 -1.43
N THR A 24 -9.35 -6.57 -1.42
CA THR A 24 -8.52 -5.81 -0.49
C THR A 24 -7.75 -4.73 -1.24
N LEU A 25 -8.03 -3.47 -0.91
CA LEU A 25 -7.22 -2.33 -1.35
C LEU A 25 -6.11 -2.06 -0.34
N SER A 26 -4.89 -1.88 -0.80
CA SER A 26 -3.73 -1.58 0.04
C SER A 26 -2.97 -0.38 -0.51
N LEU A 27 -2.45 0.46 0.39
CA LEU A 27 -1.67 1.64 0.05
C LEU A 27 -0.49 1.78 1.00
N ALA A 28 0.69 2.10 0.46
CA ALA A 28 1.80 2.59 1.25
C ALA A 28 2.37 3.87 0.63
N LEU A 29 2.65 4.84 1.50
CA LEU A 29 3.10 6.19 1.17
C LEU A 29 4.31 6.54 2.04
N ASN A 30 5.38 6.98 1.39
CA ASN A 30 6.58 7.49 2.05
C ASN A 30 6.79 8.97 1.65
N VAL A 31 6.57 9.86 2.61
CA VAL A 31 6.89 11.30 2.53
C VAL A 31 8.07 11.66 3.44
N GLY A 32 8.70 10.68 4.06
CA GLY A 32 9.89 10.85 4.87
C GLY A 32 11.16 10.97 4.03
N ASN A 33 12.28 11.18 4.71
CA ASN A 33 13.58 11.41 4.09
C ASN A 33 14.42 10.13 3.93
N SER A 34 13.86 8.96 4.22
CA SER A 34 14.57 7.68 4.19
C SER A 34 13.75 6.63 3.46
N THR A 35 14.41 5.76 2.71
CA THR A 35 13.78 4.64 2.02
C THR A 35 13.16 3.66 3.02
N GLN A 36 11.97 3.17 2.70
CA GLN A 36 11.23 2.20 3.49
C GLN A 36 10.98 0.94 2.66
N PRO A 37 11.08 -0.27 3.25
CA PRO A 37 10.65 -1.47 2.56
C PRO A 37 9.14 -1.43 2.32
N ILE A 38 8.69 -1.92 1.16
CA ILE A 38 7.27 -2.08 0.90
C ILE A 38 6.75 -3.20 1.82
N PRO A 39 5.75 -2.95 2.68
CA PRO A 39 5.16 -3.99 3.52
C PRO A 39 4.49 -5.08 2.67
N ASP A 40 4.12 -6.19 3.30
CA ASP A 40 3.33 -7.21 2.60
C ASP A 40 1.92 -6.68 2.29
N LEU A 41 1.74 -6.19 1.06
CA LEU A 41 0.50 -5.65 0.54
C LEU A 41 0.00 -6.60 -0.56
N PRO A 42 -1.13 -7.29 -0.41
CA PRO A 42 -1.54 -8.33 -1.36
C PRO A 42 -2.02 -7.75 -2.70
N GLY A 43 -2.00 -8.59 -3.73
CA GLY A 43 -2.63 -8.32 -5.03
C GLY A 43 -1.74 -7.63 -6.07
N GLU A 44 -2.33 -7.13 -7.14
CA GLU A 44 -1.57 -6.51 -8.23
C GLU A 44 -1.35 -5.02 -7.98
N THR A 45 -0.26 -4.46 -8.50
CA THR A 45 -0.02 -3.01 -8.45
C THR A 45 -0.97 -2.28 -9.37
N LEU A 46 -1.86 -1.48 -8.80
CA LEU A 46 -2.74 -0.57 -9.55
C LEU A 46 -2.00 0.72 -9.93
N PHE A 47 -1.18 1.21 -9.00
CA PHE A 47 -0.43 2.45 -9.19
C PHE A 47 0.87 2.41 -8.39
N ALA A 48 1.94 2.91 -8.99
CA ALA A 48 3.21 3.12 -8.31
C ALA A 48 3.88 4.39 -8.84
N TRP A 49 4.39 5.20 -7.91
CA TRP A 49 5.22 6.34 -8.23
C TRP A 49 6.41 6.42 -7.25
N PRO A 50 7.65 6.54 -7.73
CA PRO A 50 8.06 6.33 -9.12
C PRO A 50 7.71 4.94 -9.65
N GLN A 51 7.61 4.80 -10.98
CA GLN A 51 7.24 3.52 -11.60
C GLN A 51 8.29 2.44 -11.29
N ALA A 52 7.83 1.19 -11.13
CA ALA A 52 8.68 0.01 -10.89
C ALA A 52 9.59 0.07 -9.65
N ALA A 53 9.24 0.87 -8.65
CA ALA A 53 10.00 0.92 -7.40
C ALA A 53 9.89 -0.41 -6.62
N SER A 54 11.02 -1.05 -6.35
CA SER A 54 11.11 -2.24 -5.48
C SER A 54 11.05 -1.89 -3.98
N GLU A 55 11.22 -0.61 -3.67
CA GLU A 55 11.22 -0.04 -2.33
C GLU A 55 10.51 1.32 -2.35
N LEU A 56 9.97 1.77 -1.21
CA LEU A 56 9.40 3.11 -1.09
C LEU A 56 10.51 4.10 -0.76
N ILE A 57 11.13 4.66 -1.79
CA ILE A 57 12.06 5.81 -1.64
C ILE A 57 11.30 7.06 -1.12
N PRO A 58 12.00 8.13 -0.71
CA PRO A 58 11.35 9.40 -0.37
C PRO A 58 10.40 9.90 -1.47
N ASN A 59 9.23 10.38 -1.07
CA ASN A 59 8.15 10.86 -1.95
C ASN A 59 7.61 9.80 -2.92
N ALA A 60 7.52 8.56 -2.44
CA ALA A 60 6.98 7.44 -3.20
C ALA A 60 5.64 6.95 -2.66
N ILE A 61 4.83 6.40 -3.54
CA ILE A 61 3.54 5.78 -3.24
C ILE A 61 3.37 4.50 -4.04
N VAL A 62 2.77 3.49 -3.42
CA VAL A 62 2.30 2.28 -4.09
C VAL A 62 0.88 1.96 -3.65
N VAL A 63 0.05 1.57 -4.61
CA VAL A 63 -1.34 1.16 -4.42
C VAL A 63 -1.52 -0.21 -5.06
N ARG A 64 -2.02 -1.17 -4.28
CA ARG A 64 -2.26 -2.54 -4.72
C ARG A 64 -3.70 -2.96 -4.46
N LEU A 65 -4.22 -3.85 -5.29
CA LEU A 65 -5.55 -4.43 -5.14
C LEU A 65 -5.48 -5.94 -5.31
N ALA A 66 -5.85 -6.67 -4.27
CA ALA A 66 -6.18 -8.08 -4.36
C ALA A 66 -7.68 -8.21 -4.59
N LYS A 67 -8.09 -8.53 -5.82
CA LYS A 67 -9.50 -8.81 -6.11
C LYS A 67 -9.88 -10.15 -5.49
N ARG A 68 -11.09 -10.26 -4.95
CA ARG A 68 -11.66 -11.56 -4.62
C ARG A 68 -12.12 -12.21 -5.92
N GLU A 69 -11.81 -13.49 -6.13
CA GLU A 69 -12.37 -14.24 -7.25
C GLU A 69 -13.89 -14.27 -7.11
N ALA A 70 -14.60 -14.06 -8.22
CA ALA A 70 -16.06 -14.19 -8.23
C ALA A 70 -16.39 -15.68 -8.10
N GLU A 71 -17.16 -16.04 -7.07
CA GLU A 71 -17.72 -17.39 -6.88
C GLU A 71 -18.70 -17.76 -8.00
#